data_AF-A0A392NGX8-F1
#
_entry.id   AF-A0A392NGX8-F1
#
_cell.length_a   1.000
_cell.length_b   1.000
_cell.length_c   1.000
_cell.angle_alpha   90.00
_cell.angle_beta   90.00
_cell.angle_gamma   90.00
#
_symmetry.space_group_name_H-M   'P 1'
#
loop_
_entity.id
_entity.type
_entity.pdbx_description
1 polymer ?
#
loop_
_entity_poly.entity_id
_entity_poly.type
_entity_poly.pdbx_seq_one_letter_code
_entity_poly.pdbx_strand_id
1 'polypeptide(L)'
;ELLRKLWAPGRTPIAPRPFKAKLARFAPQFSGHNQHDSQELLAFLLDGLHEDLNRVKHKPYIKSRDADGRPDEEVADEYWANHIARNDSIIVDGQYKSTLVCPVCNKVSVTFDPFMYLSLPLQSATNRAMTVTVFSCDGSAQPSPCTVTVPKQGRCKDLIQALSNACSLKHNERLVLVE
;
A
#
# COMPACT_ATOMS: atom_id res chain seq x y z
N GLU A 1 24.56 -11.18 15.28
CA GLU A 1 25.11 -12.49 14.86
C GLU A 1 24.57 -12.96 13.51
N LEU A 2 23.24 -12.97 13.29
CA LEU A 2 22.63 -13.40 12.02
C LEU A 2 23.22 -12.69 10.80
N LEU A 3 23.27 -11.36 10.79
CA LEU A 3 23.88 -10.59 9.70
C LEU A 3 25.36 -10.98 9.49
N ARG A 4 26.17 -11.08 10.56
CA ARG A 4 27.58 -11.48 10.44
C ARG A 4 27.75 -12.85 9.76
N LYS A 5 26.86 -13.81 10.03
CA LYS A 5 26.86 -15.12 9.37
C LYS A 5 26.46 -15.02 7.91
N LEU A 6 25.43 -14.22 7.58
CA LEU A 6 24.98 -14.02 6.19
C LEU A 6 26.03 -13.34 5.31
N TRP A 7 26.80 -12.41 5.88
CA TRP A 7 27.88 -11.68 5.19
C TRP A 7 29.24 -12.40 5.26
N ALA A 8 29.32 -13.56 5.91
CA ALA A 8 30.57 -14.33 5.98
C ALA A 8 30.92 -14.93 4.60
N PRO A 9 32.20 -15.07 4.27
CA PRO A 9 32.61 -15.75 3.05
C PRO A 9 32.18 -17.24 3.09
N GLY A 10 31.56 -17.70 2.01
CA GLY A 10 30.93 -19.02 1.92
C GLY A 10 29.41 -18.90 1.84
N ARG A 11 28.84 -19.18 0.67
CA ARG A 11 27.40 -19.06 0.40
C ARG A 11 26.62 -20.25 0.96
N THR A 12 26.64 -20.44 2.28
CA THR A 12 25.89 -21.53 2.92
C THR A 12 24.55 -21.03 3.44
N PRO A 13 23.45 -21.79 3.26
CA PRO A 13 22.17 -21.47 3.86
C PRO A 13 22.26 -21.46 5.40
N ILE A 14 21.70 -20.42 6.03
CA ILE A 14 21.71 -20.27 7.49
C ILE A 14 20.27 -20.28 8.00
N ALA A 15 19.96 -21.19 8.93
CA ALA A 15 18.67 -21.21 9.59
C ALA A 15 18.60 -20.16 10.73
N PRO A 16 17.70 -19.17 10.68
CA PRO A 16 17.66 -18.07 11.66
C PRO A 16 16.92 -18.45 12.95
N ARG A 17 17.10 -19.67 13.48
CA ARG A 17 16.37 -20.18 14.66
C ARG A 17 16.50 -19.28 15.90
N PRO A 18 17.71 -18.80 16.27
CA PRO A 18 17.84 -17.91 17.44
C PRO A 18 17.13 -16.56 17.24
N PHE A 19 17.12 -16.06 16.01
CA PHE A 19 16.42 -14.82 15.67
C PHE A 19 14.90 -15.01 15.77
N LYS A 20 14.35 -16.08 15.17
CA LYS A 20 12.92 -16.41 15.28
C LYS A 20 12.49 -16.57 16.75
N ALA A 21 13.29 -17.24 17.57
CA ALA A 21 12.98 -17.42 18.99
C ALA A 21 12.93 -16.08 19.75
N LYS A 22 13.84 -15.15 19.45
CA LYS A 22 13.80 -13.80 20.03
C LYS A 22 12.61 -13.00 19.54
N LEU A 23 12.35 -13.00 18.24
CA LEU A 23 11.20 -12.33 17.63
C LEU A 23 9.89 -12.77 18.29
N ALA A 24 9.66 -14.08 18.41
CA ALA A 24 8.46 -14.65 18.99
C ALA A 24 8.22 -14.28 20.47
N ARG A 25 9.29 -13.90 21.20
CA ARG A 25 9.16 -13.44 22.59
C ARG A 25 8.58 -12.03 22.69
N PHE A 26 8.90 -11.16 21.74
CA PHE A 26 8.40 -9.77 21.73
C PHE A 26 7.15 -9.59 20.87
N ALA A 27 6.98 -10.42 19.84
CA ALA A 27 5.80 -10.50 18.99
C ALA A 27 5.27 -11.94 18.96
N PRO A 28 4.43 -12.33 19.95
CA PRO A 28 3.91 -13.69 20.06
C PRO A 28 3.13 -14.18 18.83
N GLN A 29 2.60 -13.28 17.99
CA GLN A 29 1.92 -13.65 16.75
C GLN A 29 2.85 -14.40 15.78
N PHE A 30 4.17 -14.18 15.83
CA PHE A 30 5.16 -14.87 14.99
C PHE A 30 5.74 -16.15 15.61
N SER A 31 5.17 -16.63 16.72
CA SER A 31 5.64 -17.85 17.41
C SER A 31 5.39 -19.14 16.63
N GLY A 32 4.34 -19.16 15.81
CA GLY A 32 3.90 -20.32 15.05
C GLY A 32 4.74 -20.63 13.80
N HIS A 33 4.16 -21.46 12.93
CA HIS A 33 4.70 -21.79 11.61
C HIS A 33 3.71 -21.44 10.48
N ASN A 34 2.74 -20.57 10.79
CA ASN A 34 1.76 -20.09 9.83
C ASN A 34 2.42 -19.11 8.86
N GLN A 35 1.75 -18.85 7.74
CA GLN A 35 2.12 -17.74 6.87
C GLN A 35 1.72 -16.41 7.52
N HIS A 36 2.54 -15.39 7.31
CA HIS A 36 2.36 -14.05 7.86
C HIS A 36 2.61 -13.00 6.77
N ASP A 37 2.08 -11.81 6.99
CA ASP A 37 2.41 -10.65 6.18
C ASP A 37 3.84 -10.20 6.48
N SER A 38 4.68 -10.11 5.44
CA SER A 38 6.06 -9.66 5.58
C SER A 38 6.16 -8.18 5.93
N GLN A 39 5.16 -7.37 5.57
CA GLN A 39 5.10 -5.96 5.93
C GLN A 39 4.88 -5.79 7.43
N GLU A 40 4.02 -6.60 8.04
CA GLU A 40 3.80 -6.60 9.49
C GLU A 40 5.09 -6.96 10.23
N LEU A 41 5.78 -8.00 9.75
CA LEU A 41 7.07 -8.41 10.31
C LEU A 41 8.12 -7.29 10.18
N LEU A 42 8.19 -6.62 9.03
CA LEU A 42 9.11 -5.53 8.79
C LEU A 42 8.84 -4.36 9.76
N ALA A 43 7.59 -3.95 9.89
CA ALA A 43 7.19 -2.88 10.79
C ALA A 43 7.61 -3.18 12.24
N PHE A 44 7.35 -4.40 12.70
CA PHE A 44 7.74 -4.83 14.04
C PHE A 44 9.26 -4.84 14.24
N LEU A 45 10.01 -5.34 13.24
CA LEU A 45 11.47 -5.40 13.32
C LEU A 45 12.11 -4.02 13.32
N LEU A 46 11.61 -3.09 12.49
CA LEU A 46 12.12 -1.72 12.44
C LEU A 46 11.86 -0.99 13.74
N ASP A 47 10.66 -1.11 14.31
CA ASP A 47 10.33 -0.52 15.62
C ASP A 47 11.18 -1.10 16.76
N GLY A 48 11.30 -2.43 16.83
CA GLY A 48 12.12 -3.08 17.86
C GLY A 48 13.61 -2.70 17.75
N LEU A 49 14.16 -2.67 16.53
CA LEU A 49 15.54 -2.21 16.31
C LEU A 49 15.71 -0.72 16.59
N HIS A 50 14.71 0.10 16.24
CA HIS A 50 14.70 1.53 16.53
C HIS A 50 14.81 1.76 18.04
N GLU A 51 13.96 1.12 18.84
CA GLU A 51 13.95 1.29 20.30
C GLU A 51 15.22 0.75 20.96
N ASP A 52 15.71 -0.43 20.55
CA ASP A 52 16.96 -1.01 21.07
C ASP A 52 18.17 -0.09 20.80
N LEU A 53 18.21 0.55 19.63
CA LEU A 53 19.30 1.41 19.17
C LEU A 53 19.06 2.90 19.44
N ASN A 54 17.93 3.27 20.06
CA ASN A 54 17.62 4.66 20.36
C ASN A 54 18.64 5.23 21.34
N ARG A 55 19.30 6.32 20.96
CA ARG A 55 20.30 7.03 21.76
C ARG A 55 19.65 7.81 22.89
N VAL A 56 18.39 8.21 22.72
CA VAL A 56 17.58 8.86 23.76
C VAL A 56 17.01 7.81 24.72
N LYS A 57 17.52 7.76 25.95
CA LYS A 57 17.06 6.80 26.98
C LYS A 57 15.93 7.33 27.86
N HIS A 58 15.89 8.65 28.07
CA HIS A 58 14.83 9.32 28.82
C HIS A 58 14.05 10.21 27.86
N LYS A 59 12.85 9.77 27.48
CA LYS A 59 12.02 10.48 26.51
C LYS A 59 11.30 11.66 27.22
N PRO A 60 11.66 12.93 26.93
CA PRO A 60 10.97 14.07 27.54
C PRO A 60 9.51 14.12 27.07
N TYR A 61 8.63 14.62 27.93
CA TYR A 61 7.28 14.98 27.53
C TYR A 61 7.33 16.30 26.77
N ILE A 62 6.91 16.27 25.50
CA ILE A 62 6.85 17.44 24.64
C ILE A 62 5.41 17.59 24.18
N LYS A 63 4.82 18.76 24.42
CA LYS A 63 3.48 19.10 23.96
C LYS A 63 3.58 19.73 22.58
N SER A 64 3.07 19.07 21.56
CA SER A 64 2.99 19.63 20.22
C SER A 64 2.08 20.85 20.20
N ARG A 65 2.49 21.87 19.43
CA ARG A 65 1.70 23.07 19.16
C ARG A 65 1.00 22.93 17.82
N ASP A 66 -0.21 23.48 17.73
CA ASP A 66 -0.91 23.58 16.45
C ASP A 66 -0.11 24.50 15.49
N ALA A 67 -0.33 24.32 14.19
CA ALA A 67 0.33 25.16 13.18
C ALA A 67 -0.07 26.63 13.32
N ASP A 68 -1.30 26.95 13.75
CA ASP A 68 -1.81 28.29 14.06
C ASP A 68 -1.48 29.36 12.99
N GLY A 69 -1.43 28.97 11.71
CA GLY A 69 -1.14 29.87 10.59
C GLY A 69 0.35 30.16 10.35
N ARG A 70 1.25 29.50 11.09
CA ARG A 70 2.69 29.55 10.86
C ARG A 70 3.08 28.86 9.55
N PRO A 71 4.24 29.21 8.96
CA PRO A 71 4.76 28.53 7.79
C PRO A 71 4.96 27.04 8.04
N ASP A 72 4.60 26.21 7.05
CA ASP A 72 4.73 24.75 7.17
C ASP A 72 6.17 24.31 7.50
N GLU A 73 7.18 24.96 6.91
CA GLU A 73 8.59 24.64 7.11
C GLU A 73 9.03 24.80 8.57
N GLU A 74 8.63 25.91 9.21
CA GLU A 74 8.94 26.17 10.63
C GLU A 74 8.28 25.14 11.54
N VAL A 75 7.01 24.80 11.27
CA VAL A 75 6.26 23.80 12.04
C VAL A 75 6.85 22.40 11.81
N ALA A 76 7.22 22.08 10.57
CA ALA A 76 7.85 20.82 10.20
C ALA A 76 9.18 20.63 10.94
N ASP A 77 10.02 21.67 11.00
CA ASP A 77 11.29 21.63 11.72
C ASP A 77 11.10 21.50 13.24
N GLU A 78 10.10 22.18 13.81
CA GLU A 78 9.75 22.05 15.24
C GLU A 78 9.32 20.60 15.54
N TYR A 79 8.42 20.03 14.73
CA TYR A 79 7.96 18.66 14.90
C TYR A 79 9.10 17.65 14.73
N TRP A 80 10.00 17.89 13.77
CA TRP A 80 11.16 17.04 13.56
C TRP A 80 12.15 17.10 14.73
N ALA A 81 12.46 18.30 15.22
CA ALA A 81 13.31 18.48 16.40
C ALA A 81 12.71 17.78 17.63
N ASN A 82 11.39 17.90 17.82
CA ASN A 82 10.67 17.21 18.89
C ASN A 82 10.69 15.67 18.73
N HIS A 83 10.62 15.17 17.50
CA HIS A 83 10.75 13.75 17.21
C HIS A 83 12.16 13.25 17.56
N ILE A 84 13.22 13.90 17.06
CA ILE A 84 14.62 13.53 17.30
C ILE A 84 14.98 13.63 18.79
N ALA A 85 14.43 14.60 19.52
CA ALA A 85 14.62 14.73 20.97
C ALA A 85 14.12 13.51 21.77
N ARG A 86 13.30 12.64 21.16
CA ARG A 86 12.75 11.42 21.78
C ARG A 86 13.21 10.14 21.08
N ASN A 87 13.52 10.24 19.79
CA ASN A 87 13.75 9.13 18.88
C ASN A 87 14.96 9.46 18.00
N ASP A 88 16.14 9.08 18.46
CA ASP A 88 17.38 9.24 17.69
C ASP A 88 18.06 7.87 17.53
N SER A 89 17.80 7.23 16.40
CA SER A 89 18.46 5.99 16.02
C SER A 89 18.76 6.00 14.53
N ILE A 90 19.56 5.03 14.08
CA ILE A 90 19.89 4.85 12.65
C ILE A 90 18.67 4.54 11.77
N ILE A 91 17.52 4.18 12.36
CA ILE A 91 16.31 3.76 11.64
C ILE A 91 15.36 4.95 11.33
N VAL A 92 15.57 6.12 11.92
CA VAL A 92 14.67 7.28 11.78
C VAL A 92 14.74 7.85 10.37
N ASP A 93 13.59 7.95 9.68
CA ASP A 93 13.56 8.29 8.25
C ASP A 93 12.31 9.10 7.82
N GLY A 94 12.37 10.42 7.98
CA GLY A 94 11.41 11.37 7.39
C GLY A 94 10.08 11.60 8.11
N GLN A 95 9.28 12.52 7.56
CA GLN A 95 7.96 12.91 8.08
C GLN A 95 6.95 13.27 6.97
N TYR A 96 5.67 12.99 7.21
CA TYR A 96 4.55 13.43 6.39
C TYR A 96 4.05 14.81 6.82
N LYS A 97 3.39 15.53 5.91
CA LYS A 97 2.46 16.60 6.26
C LYS A 97 1.03 16.07 6.16
N SER A 98 0.37 15.88 7.28
CA SER A 98 -1.02 15.45 7.37
C SER A 98 -1.93 16.67 7.51
N THR A 99 -2.89 16.85 6.60
CA THR A 99 -3.88 17.94 6.67
C THR A 99 -5.28 17.35 6.80
N LEU A 100 -5.90 17.59 7.95
CA LEU A 100 -7.27 17.17 8.24
C LEU A 100 -8.19 18.39 8.16
N VAL A 101 -9.25 18.28 7.35
CA VAL A 101 -10.29 19.30 7.24
C VAL A 101 -11.58 18.73 7.79
N CYS A 102 -12.12 19.34 8.85
CA CYS A 102 -13.39 18.93 9.40
C CYS A 102 -14.53 19.29 8.42
N PRO A 103 -15.34 18.32 7.95
CA PRO A 103 -16.39 18.60 6.96
C PRO A 103 -17.59 19.38 7.53
N VAL A 104 -17.68 19.56 8.85
CA VAL A 104 -18.79 20.25 9.53
C VAL A 104 -18.45 21.71 9.82
N CYS A 105 -17.27 21.97 10.40
CA CYS A 105 -16.86 23.31 10.83
C CYS A 105 -15.74 23.93 10.00
N ASN A 106 -15.24 23.24 8.97
CA ASN A 106 -14.10 23.65 8.12
C ASN A 106 -12.81 23.96 8.89
N LYS A 107 -12.68 23.52 10.16
CA LYS A 107 -11.42 23.62 10.89
C LYS A 107 -10.36 22.79 10.17
N VAL A 108 -9.25 23.43 9.84
CA VAL A 108 -8.06 22.80 9.26
C VAL A 108 -7.08 22.51 10.38
N SER A 109 -6.59 21.28 10.44
CA SER A 109 -5.55 20.83 11.35
C SER A 109 -4.40 20.28 10.53
N VAL A 110 -3.22 20.85 10.71
CA VAL A 110 -1.99 20.40 10.05
C VAL A 110 -1.08 19.78 11.11
N THR A 111 -0.63 18.54 10.88
CA THR A 111 0.34 17.84 11.72
C THR A 111 1.47 17.30 10.85
N PHE A 112 2.65 17.12 11.47
CA PHE A 112 3.79 16.49 10.83
C PHE A 112 4.10 15.17 11.52
N ASP A 113 3.97 14.06 10.80
CA ASP A 113 3.98 12.72 11.38
C ASP A 113 5.20 11.94 10.87
N PRO A 114 6.12 11.49 11.75
CA PRO A 114 7.26 10.69 11.34
C PRO A 114 6.83 9.32 10.79
N PHE A 115 7.58 8.77 9.85
CA PHE A 115 7.31 7.43 9.31
C PHE A 115 8.59 6.58 9.22
N MET A 116 8.43 5.27 9.05
CA MET A 116 9.55 4.32 8.81
C MET A 116 9.46 3.67 7.42
N TYR A 117 8.28 3.67 6.80
CA TYR A 117 8.02 3.11 5.49
C TYR A 117 6.79 3.78 4.86
N LEU A 118 6.67 3.67 3.54
CA LEU A 118 5.53 4.18 2.77
C LEU A 118 4.67 3.00 2.29
N SER A 119 3.41 2.97 2.70
CA SER A 119 2.42 2.04 2.14
C SER A 119 1.69 2.72 0.99
N LEU A 120 2.01 2.30 -0.24
CA LEU A 120 1.45 2.90 -1.44
C LEU A 120 0.20 2.13 -1.90
N PRO A 121 -0.94 2.81 -2.12
CA PRO A 121 -2.12 2.15 -2.66
C PRO A 121 -1.85 1.79 -4.13
N LEU A 122 -2.19 0.55 -4.49
CA LEU A 122 -2.22 0.17 -5.90
C LEU A 122 -3.43 0.82 -6.56
N GLN A 123 -3.20 1.43 -7.73
CA GLN A 123 -4.30 1.88 -8.56
C GLN A 123 -5.13 0.67 -8.95
N SER A 124 -6.38 0.65 -8.49
CA SER A 124 -7.31 -0.41 -8.88
C SER A 124 -7.57 -0.28 -10.38
N ALA A 125 -7.25 -1.33 -11.15
CA ALA A 125 -7.62 -1.36 -12.56
C ALA A 125 -9.13 -1.14 -12.66
N THR A 126 -9.53 -0.03 -13.28
CA THR A 126 -10.94 0.39 -13.43
C THR A 126 -11.66 -0.43 -14.48
N ASN A 127 -10.90 -1.09 -15.36
CA ASN A 127 -11.38 -1.92 -16.44
C ASN A 127 -11.04 -3.41 -16.22
N ARG A 128 -11.80 -4.29 -16.85
CA ARG A 128 -11.54 -5.73 -16.97
C ARG A 128 -11.63 -6.15 -18.43
N ALA A 129 -10.82 -7.14 -18.82
CA ALA A 129 -11.02 -7.85 -20.07
C ALA A 129 -12.14 -8.87 -19.89
N MET A 130 -13.03 -8.96 -20.87
CA MET A 130 -14.12 -9.93 -20.86
C MET A 130 -14.22 -10.56 -22.25
N THR A 131 -14.19 -11.89 -22.29
CA THR A 131 -14.30 -12.67 -23.52
C THR A 131 -15.72 -13.18 -23.66
N VAL A 132 -16.36 -12.86 -24.78
CA VAL A 132 -17.73 -13.27 -25.11
C VAL A 132 -17.70 -13.96 -26.48
N THR A 133 -18.43 -15.05 -26.64
CA THR A 133 -18.58 -15.71 -27.94
C THR A 133 -19.65 -15.00 -28.75
N VAL A 134 -19.29 -14.52 -29.95
CA VAL A 134 -20.20 -13.84 -30.87
C VAL A 134 -20.68 -14.82 -31.92
N PHE A 135 -21.99 -14.88 -32.14
CA PHE A 135 -22.63 -15.73 -33.14
C PHE A 135 -23.20 -14.86 -34.26
N SER A 136 -22.91 -15.19 -35.52
CA SER A 136 -23.55 -14.52 -36.67
C SER A 136 -24.88 -15.18 -36.98
N CYS A 137 -25.98 -14.41 -36.97
CA CYS A 137 -27.32 -14.95 -37.21
C CYS A 137 -27.61 -15.26 -38.69
N ASP A 138 -26.84 -14.67 -39.61
CA ASP A 138 -26.96 -14.89 -41.06
C ASP A 138 -26.14 -16.10 -41.56
N GLY A 139 -25.42 -16.79 -40.64
CA GLY A 139 -24.55 -17.91 -40.97
C GLY A 139 -23.28 -17.53 -41.75
N SER A 140 -22.98 -16.25 -41.92
CA SER A 140 -21.81 -15.79 -42.68
C SER A 140 -20.48 -16.07 -41.98
N ALA A 141 -20.50 -16.25 -40.65
CA ALA A 141 -19.32 -16.51 -39.84
C ALA A 141 -19.59 -17.56 -38.75
N GLN A 142 -18.56 -18.35 -38.45
CA GLN A 142 -18.59 -19.28 -37.31
C GLN A 142 -18.53 -18.52 -35.97
N PRO A 143 -19.06 -19.11 -34.88
CA PRO A 143 -18.96 -18.51 -33.56
C PRO A 143 -17.51 -18.23 -33.20
N SER A 144 -17.19 -16.99 -32.82
CA SER A 144 -15.82 -16.58 -32.54
C SER A 144 -15.72 -15.87 -31.19
N PRO A 145 -14.64 -16.13 -30.41
CA PRO A 145 -14.42 -15.42 -29.16
C PRO A 145 -13.97 -13.98 -29.44
N CYS A 146 -14.66 -13.02 -28.83
CA CYS A 146 -14.32 -11.61 -28.88
C CYS A 146 -13.95 -11.13 -27.47
N THR A 147 -12.73 -10.64 -27.29
CA THR A 147 -12.27 -10.09 -26.01
C THR A 147 -12.34 -8.57 -26.06
N VAL A 148 -13.13 -7.99 -25.15
CA VAL A 148 -13.30 -6.54 -25.03
C VAL A 148 -12.92 -6.04 -23.65
N THR A 149 -12.48 -4.79 -23.57
CA THR A 149 -12.17 -4.13 -22.30
C THR A 149 -13.38 -3.30 -21.86
N VAL A 150 -13.89 -3.58 -20.66
CA VAL A 150 -15.08 -2.91 -20.10
C VAL A 150 -14.84 -2.43 -18.66
N PRO A 151 -15.52 -1.39 -18.18
CA PRO A 151 -15.42 -0.96 -16.78
C PRO A 151 -15.85 -2.05 -15.81
N LYS A 152 -15.11 -2.23 -14.70
CA LYS A 152 -15.43 -3.22 -13.66
C LYS A 152 -16.78 -2.95 -12.99
N GLN A 153 -17.14 -1.69 -12.83
CA GLN A 153 -18.44 -1.24 -12.31
C GLN A 153 -19.36 -0.71 -13.43
N GLY A 154 -19.19 -1.22 -14.65
CA GLY A 154 -19.99 -0.84 -15.82
C GLY A 154 -21.35 -1.55 -15.87
N ARG A 155 -22.21 -1.11 -16.80
CA ARG A 155 -23.52 -1.72 -17.10
C ARG A 155 -23.42 -2.57 -18.37
N CYS A 156 -24.43 -3.41 -18.64
CA CYS A 156 -24.48 -4.20 -19.88
C CYS A 156 -24.38 -3.35 -21.16
N LYS A 157 -24.81 -2.09 -21.12
CA LYS A 157 -24.66 -1.14 -22.23
C LYS A 157 -23.19 -0.93 -22.63
N ASP A 158 -22.28 -0.89 -21.65
CA ASP A 158 -20.85 -0.68 -21.90
C ASP A 158 -20.25 -1.89 -22.63
N LEU A 159 -20.72 -3.09 -22.27
CA LEU A 159 -20.37 -4.33 -22.97
C LEU A 159 -20.90 -4.33 -24.41
N ILE A 160 -22.18 -4.02 -24.61
CA ILE A 160 -22.80 -3.97 -25.94
C ILE A 160 -22.05 -2.96 -26.82
N GLN A 161 -21.71 -1.79 -26.29
CA GLN A 161 -20.96 -0.77 -27.02
C GLN A 161 -19.54 -1.25 -27.37
N ALA A 162 -18.85 -1.88 -26.43
CA ALA A 162 -17.50 -2.39 -26.67
C ALA A 162 -17.48 -3.51 -27.72
N LEU A 163 -18.44 -4.44 -27.66
CA LEU A 163 -18.62 -5.49 -28.66
C LEU A 163 -19.04 -4.93 -30.02
N SER A 164 -19.93 -3.94 -30.04
CA SER A 164 -20.35 -3.29 -31.29
C SER A 164 -19.18 -2.65 -32.03
N ASN A 165 -18.27 -2.01 -31.28
CA ASN A 165 -17.08 -1.41 -31.83
C ASN A 165 -16.08 -2.48 -32.29
N ALA A 166 -15.86 -3.53 -31.50
CA ALA A 166 -14.92 -4.60 -31.81
C ALA A 166 -15.34 -5.47 -33.00
N CYS A 167 -16.65 -5.74 -33.14
CA CYS A 167 -17.22 -6.50 -34.25
C CYS A 167 -17.51 -5.63 -35.49
N SER A 168 -17.24 -4.33 -35.45
CA SER A 168 -17.48 -3.39 -36.57
C SER A 168 -18.89 -3.47 -37.15
N LEU A 169 -19.91 -3.53 -36.28
CA LEU A 169 -21.31 -3.67 -36.69
C LEU A 169 -21.73 -2.51 -37.60
N LYS A 170 -22.45 -2.86 -38.68
CA LYS A 170 -23.06 -1.88 -39.57
C LYS A 170 -24.25 -1.21 -38.88
N HIS A 171 -24.66 -0.06 -39.40
CA HIS A 171 -25.72 0.75 -38.78
C HIS A 171 -27.10 0.05 -38.71
N ASN A 172 -27.29 -1.02 -39.48
CA ASN A 172 -28.50 -1.85 -39.52
C ASN A 172 -28.38 -3.16 -38.72
N GLU A 173 -27.23 -3.43 -38.08
CA GLU A 173 -27.00 -4.66 -37.32
C GLU A 173 -27.17 -4.38 -35.82
N ARG A 174 -27.70 -5.36 -35.07
CA ARG A 174 -27.97 -5.23 -33.63
C ARG A 174 -27.42 -6.43 -32.89
N LEU A 175 -26.72 -6.17 -31.78
CA LEU A 175 -26.35 -7.19 -30.81
C LEU A 175 -27.54 -7.54 -29.91
N VAL A 176 -27.77 -8.84 -29.76
CA VAL A 176 -28.69 -9.40 -28.76
C VAL A 176 -27.84 -10.19 -27.77
N LEU A 177 -27.91 -9.81 -26.50
CA LEU A 177 -27.33 -10.62 -25.43
C LEU A 177 -28.30 -11.77 -25.15
N VAL A 178 -27.77 -13.00 -25.18
CA VAL A 178 -28.47 -14.21 -24.78
C VAL A 178 -27.85 -14.64 -23.46
N GLU A 179 -28.67 -14.75 -22.41
CA GLU A 179 -28.30 -15.36 -21.13
C GLU A 179 -28.40 -16.88 -21.19
#